data_AF-G1PLB5-F1
#
_entry.id   AF-G1PLB5-F1
#
_cell.length_a   1.000
_cell.length_b   1.000
_cell.length_c   1.000
_cell.angle_alpha   90.00
_cell.angle_beta   90.00
_cell.angle_gamma   90.00
#
_symmetry.space_group_name_H-M   'P 1'
#
loop_
_entity.id
_entity.type
_entity.pdbx_description
1 polymer ?
#
loop_
_entity_poly.entity_id
_entity_poly.type
_entity_poly.pdbx_seq_one_letter_code
_entity_poly.pdbx_strand_id
1 'polypeptide(L)'
;QCEQSHLMREHEDVQERTTLRYEERITELHSIIAELNKKIDRLQGTTIREEDEYSELRSELSQSQQEVNEDSRSMDQDQTSVSIPENQSTMVTADMDNCSDLNSELQRVLTGLENVVCCRKKSSCSLSVAEVDRHIEQLTTASEHCDLAIKTVEEIEGVLGRDLYPNLAEERSRWEKELAGLREENESLTAMLCSKEEELNRTKATMNAIREERDRLRRRVRELQTRLQSVQATGPSSPGRLTSTNRPVNPSTGELSTSSSSNDIPIAKIAERVKLSKTRSESSSSDRPVLGSEISSIGVSSSVAEHLAHSLQDCSNIQEIFQTLYSHGSAISESKIREFEVETERLNSRIEHLKSQNDLLTITLEECKSNAERMSMLVGKYESNATALRLAL
;
A
#
# COMPACT_ATOMS: atom_id res chain seq x y z
N GLN A 1 -6.79 -40.76 20.66
CA GLN A 1 -5.97 -41.13 19.48
C GLN A 1 -6.84 -41.36 18.25
N CYS A 2 -7.88 -42.21 18.30
CA CYS A 2 -8.79 -42.44 17.18
C CYS A 2 -9.57 -41.18 16.73
N GLU A 3 -10.11 -40.40 17.67
CA GLU A 3 -10.86 -39.17 17.39
C GLU A 3 -9.98 -38.04 16.81
N GLN A 4 -8.73 -37.94 17.28
CA GLN A 4 -7.77 -36.95 16.77
C GLN A 4 -7.34 -37.27 15.33
N SER A 5 -7.21 -38.55 14.99
CA SER A 5 -6.97 -38.99 13.61
C SER A 5 -8.17 -38.79 12.70
N HIS A 6 -9.40 -38.84 13.24
CA HIS A 6 -10.61 -38.55 12.48
C HIS A 6 -10.71 -37.06 12.13
N LEU A 7 -10.49 -36.18 13.11
CA LEU A 7 -10.53 -34.73 12.91
C LEU A 7 -9.45 -34.23 11.95
N MET A 8 -8.24 -34.80 11.98
CA MET A 8 -7.18 -34.47 11.01
C MET A 8 -7.58 -34.86 9.59
N ARG A 9 -8.20 -36.04 9.42
CA ARG A 9 -8.66 -36.50 8.10
C ARG A 9 -9.82 -35.66 7.57
N GLU A 10 -10.76 -35.25 8.43
CA GLU A 10 -11.82 -34.32 8.02
C GLU A 10 -11.28 -32.94 7.63
N HIS A 11 -10.25 -32.43 8.32
CA HIS A 11 -9.59 -31.19 7.96
C HIS A 11 -8.86 -31.29 6.61
N GLU A 12 -8.15 -32.40 6.38
CA GLU A 12 -7.52 -32.71 5.08
C GLU A 12 -8.56 -32.79 3.95
N ASP A 13 -9.68 -33.49 4.15
CA ASP A 13 -10.76 -33.60 3.15
C ASP A 13 -11.40 -32.23 2.84
N VAL A 14 -11.56 -31.36 3.84
CA VAL A 14 -12.08 -30.00 3.63
C VAL A 14 -11.09 -29.16 2.84
N GLN A 15 -9.79 -29.26 3.16
CA GLN A 15 -8.73 -28.55 2.45
C GLN A 15 -8.55 -29.05 1.01
N GLU A 16 -8.72 -30.34 0.75
CA GLU A 16 -8.70 -30.90 -0.60
C GLU A 16 -9.89 -30.38 -1.42
N ARG A 17 -11.09 -30.33 -0.83
CA ARG A 17 -12.28 -29.77 -1.49
C ARG A 17 -12.14 -28.30 -1.81
N THR A 18 -11.52 -27.49 -0.94
CA THR A 18 -11.28 -26.07 -1.26
C THR A 18 -10.24 -25.93 -2.35
N THR A 19 -9.18 -26.74 -2.32
CA THR A 19 -8.13 -26.76 -3.35
C THR A 19 -8.71 -27.13 -4.72
N LEU A 20 -9.56 -28.15 -4.80
CA LEU A 20 -10.24 -28.56 -6.03
C LEU A 20 -11.12 -27.45 -6.61
N ARG A 21 -11.87 -26.71 -5.77
CA ARG A 21 -12.66 -25.55 -6.25
C ARG A 21 -11.78 -24.44 -6.83
N TYR A 22 -10.64 -24.18 -6.20
CA TYR A 22 -9.70 -23.20 -6.74
C TYR A 22 -9.09 -23.68 -8.06
N GLU A 23 -8.75 -24.96 -8.18
CA GLU A 23 -8.25 -25.56 -9.42
C GLU A 23 -9.28 -25.50 -10.56
N GLU A 24 -10.55 -25.84 -10.28
CA GLU A 24 -11.67 -25.70 -11.20
C GLU A 24 -11.84 -24.24 -11.65
N ARG A 25 -11.80 -23.28 -10.73
CA ARG A 25 -11.90 -21.85 -11.09
C ARG A 25 -10.72 -21.38 -11.92
N ILE A 26 -9.51 -21.85 -11.61
CA ILE A 26 -8.29 -21.54 -12.38
C ILE A 26 -8.42 -22.08 -13.80
N THR A 27 -8.89 -23.32 -13.99
CA THR A 27 -9.06 -23.91 -15.33
C THR A 27 -10.16 -23.20 -16.13
N GLU A 28 -11.27 -22.82 -15.50
CA GLU A 28 -12.32 -22.00 -16.11
C GLU A 28 -11.77 -20.65 -16.57
N LEU A 29 -11.04 -19.94 -15.72
CA LEU A 29 -10.41 -18.67 -16.06
C LEU A 29 -9.42 -18.81 -17.22
N HIS A 30 -8.61 -19.87 -17.25
CA HIS A 30 -7.72 -20.12 -18.39
C HIS A 30 -8.49 -20.38 -19.69
N SER A 31 -9.64 -21.07 -19.63
CA SER A 31 -10.51 -21.25 -20.80
C SER A 31 -11.10 -19.93 -21.28
N ILE A 32 -11.55 -19.07 -20.36
CA ILE A 32 -12.08 -17.73 -20.68
C ILE A 32 -10.98 -16.87 -21.32
N ILE A 33 -9.77 -16.86 -20.75
CA ILE A 33 -8.62 -16.13 -21.31
C ILE A 33 -8.31 -16.61 -22.73
N ALA A 34 -8.30 -17.93 -22.96
CA ALA A 34 -8.08 -18.49 -24.29
C ALA A 34 -9.18 -18.08 -25.29
N GLU A 35 -10.44 -18.06 -24.86
CA GLU A 35 -11.56 -17.64 -25.70
C GLU A 35 -11.55 -16.14 -26.01
N LEU A 36 -11.18 -15.31 -25.03
CA LEU A 36 -10.99 -13.87 -25.20
C LEU A 36 -9.83 -13.57 -26.15
N ASN A 37 -8.68 -14.24 -25.99
CA ASN A 37 -7.54 -14.11 -26.90
C ASN A 37 -7.94 -14.49 -28.33
N LYS A 38 -8.68 -15.58 -28.51
CA LYS A 38 -9.21 -15.98 -29.83
C LYS A 38 -10.17 -14.93 -30.41
N LYS A 39 -10.92 -14.22 -29.56
CA LYS A 39 -11.82 -13.13 -29.99
C LYS A 39 -11.04 -11.87 -30.35
N ILE A 40 -9.98 -11.55 -29.62
CA ILE A 40 -9.04 -10.47 -29.94
C ILE A 40 -8.36 -10.74 -31.28
N ASP A 41 -7.82 -11.96 -31.49
CA ASP A 41 -7.17 -12.35 -32.75
C ASP A 41 -8.13 -12.25 -33.94
N ARG A 42 -9.40 -12.62 -33.76
CA ARG A 42 -10.45 -12.46 -34.77
C ARG A 42 -10.73 -11.00 -35.07
N LEU A 43 -10.87 -10.16 -34.05
CA LEU A 43 -11.14 -8.73 -34.20
C LEU A 43 -9.96 -8.00 -34.86
N GLN A 44 -8.73 -8.35 -34.48
CA GLN A 44 -7.52 -7.83 -35.13
C GLN A 44 -7.45 -8.32 -36.57
N GLY A 45 -7.71 -9.60 -36.85
CA GLY A 45 -7.76 -10.14 -38.21
C GLY A 45 -8.86 -9.51 -39.09
N THR A 46 -10.05 -9.23 -38.54
CA THR A 46 -11.12 -8.52 -39.28
C THR A 46 -10.80 -7.05 -39.49
N THR A 47 -10.18 -6.38 -38.50
CA THR A 47 -9.76 -4.98 -38.61
C THR A 47 -8.69 -4.80 -39.69
N ILE A 48 -7.70 -5.71 -39.72
CA ILE A 48 -6.65 -5.69 -40.75
C ILE A 48 -7.25 -5.94 -42.15
N ARG A 49 -8.19 -6.89 -42.28
CA ARG A 49 -8.87 -7.16 -43.56
C ARG A 49 -9.73 -5.98 -44.04
N GLU A 50 -10.43 -5.31 -43.14
CA GLU A 50 -11.22 -4.12 -43.49
C GLU A 50 -10.30 -2.94 -43.87
N GLU A 51 -9.17 -2.75 -43.20
CA GLU A 51 -8.16 -1.74 -43.61
C GLU A 51 -7.57 -2.01 -45.01
N ASP A 52 -7.36 -3.27 -45.39
CA ASP A 52 -6.87 -3.65 -46.72
C ASP A 52 -7.94 -3.38 -47.82
N GLU A 53 -9.20 -3.76 -47.59
CA GLU A 53 -10.31 -3.53 -48.54
C GLU A 53 -10.60 -2.02 -48.73
N TYR A 54 -10.49 -1.21 -47.67
CA TYR A 54 -10.60 0.26 -47.77
C TYR A 54 -9.39 0.91 -48.47
N SER A 55 -8.20 0.30 -48.36
CA SER A 55 -6.98 0.79 -49.02
C SER A 55 -6.98 0.48 -50.52
N GLU A 56 -7.53 -0.66 -50.93
CA GLU A 56 -7.73 -1.02 -52.34
C GLU A 56 -8.74 -0.07 -53.02
N LEU A 57 -9.91 0.18 -52.42
CA LEU A 57 -10.90 1.14 -52.96
C LEU A 57 -10.34 2.56 -53.13
N ARG A 58 -9.46 2.99 -52.21
CA ARG A 58 -8.82 4.32 -52.25
C ARG A 58 -7.74 4.42 -53.33
N SER A 59 -7.07 3.30 -53.61
CA SER A 59 -6.05 3.19 -54.67
C SER A 59 -6.68 3.16 -56.05
N GLU A 60 -7.81 2.44 -56.21
CA GLU A 60 -8.60 2.43 -57.45
C GLU A 60 -9.16 3.83 -57.78
N LEU A 61 -9.61 4.58 -56.76
CA LEU A 61 -10.10 5.94 -56.95
C LEU A 61 -8.98 6.92 -57.34
N SER A 62 -7.77 6.75 -56.79
CA SER A 62 -6.60 7.60 -57.12
C SER A 62 -6.05 7.31 -58.52
N GLN A 63 -6.07 6.05 -58.98
CA GLN A 63 -5.65 5.73 -60.36
C GLN A 63 -6.62 6.27 -61.41
N SER A 64 -7.93 6.31 -61.12
CA SER A 64 -8.92 6.88 -62.05
C SER A 64 -8.82 8.41 -62.23
N GLN A 65 -8.24 9.13 -61.25
CA GLN A 65 -8.05 10.58 -61.31
C GLN A 65 -6.70 11.02 -61.90
N GLN A 66 -5.72 10.11 -62.01
CA GLN A 66 -4.39 10.44 -62.52
C GLN A 66 -4.30 10.36 -64.07
N GLU A 67 -5.21 9.67 -64.76
CA GLU A 67 -5.14 9.54 -66.23
C GLU A 67 -5.76 10.71 -67.04
N VAL A 68 -6.32 11.74 -66.38
CA VAL A 68 -7.04 12.83 -67.08
C VAL A 68 -6.25 14.14 -67.20
N ASN A 69 -5.07 14.28 -66.58
CA ASN A 69 -4.41 15.58 -66.51
C ASN A 69 -2.91 15.55 -66.84
N GLU A 70 -2.60 15.20 -68.08
CA GLU A 70 -1.32 15.52 -68.73
C GLU A 70 -1.63 16.32 -70.00
N ASP A 71 -1.78 17.64 -69.87
CA ASP A 71 -1.37 18.57 -70.92
C ASP A 71 -1.36 20.03 -70.46
N SER A 72 -0.29 20.75 -70.83
CA SER A 72 -0.15 22.23 -70.95
C SER A 72 0.66 22.99 -69.89
N ARG A 73 1.97 23.14 -70.19
CA ARG A 73 2.71 24.41 -70.48
C ARG A 73 2.55 25.61 -69.50
N SER A 74 3.60 26.01 -68.78
CA SER A 74 4.66 27.00 -69.13
C SER A 74 4.27 28.49 -69.19
N MET A 75 4.93 29.33 -68.38
CA MET A 75 5.59 30.63 -68.69
C MET A 75 5.58 31.60 -67.51
N ASP A 76 6.63 32.45 -67.50
CA ASP A 76 7.11 33.34 -66.45
C ASP A 76 6.25 34.58 -66.12
N GLN A 77 6.60 35.23 -64.99
CA GLN A 77 7.02 36.65 -64.89
C GLN A 77 6.21 37.66 -64.04
N ASP A 78 6.96 38.25 -63.10
CA ASP A 78 6.94 39.60 -62.49
C ASP A 78 5.89 40.13 -61.48
N GLN A 79 6.45 40.49 -60.31
CA GLN A 79 6.32 41.71 -59.49
C GLN A 79 5.08 42.61 -59.66
N THR A 80 4.31 42.85 -58.59
CA THR A 80 4.10 44.19 -58.01
C THR A 80 3.34 44.15 -56.67
N SER A 81 3.88 44.86 -55.68
CA SER A 81 3.33 45.12 -54.36
C SER A 81 2.30 46.25 -54.37
N VAL A 82 1.19 46.10 -53.62
CA VAL A 82 0.20 47.17 -53.36
C VAL A 82 -0.03 47.29 -51.85
N SER A 83 0.06 48.53 -51.33
CA SER A 83 -0.12 48.93 -49.93
C SER A 83 -1.16 50.05 -49.83
N ILE A 84 -2.07 50.03 -48.83
CA ILE A 84 -2.94 51.13 -48.33
C ILE A 84 -3.41 50.73 -46.89
N PRO A 85 -3.68 51.63 -45.89
CA PRO A 85 -3.92 53.09 -45.95
C PRO A 85 -3.16 53.99 -44.95
N GLU A 86 -3.00 55.26 -45.35
CA GLU A 86 -2.66 56.43 -44.51
C GLU A 86 -3.91 57.01 -43.81
N ASN A 87 -3.78 57.35 -42.53
CA ASN A 87 -4.75 58.14 -41.76
C ASN A 87 -4.16 59.54 -41.46
N GLN A 88 -5.00 60.56 -41.65
CA GLN A 88 -4.65 61.98 -41.56
C GLN A 88 -4.38 62.48 -40.13
N SER A 89 -3.45 63.43 -40.09
CA SER A 89 -2.92 64.21 -38.96
C SER A 89 -3.88 65.31 -38.46
N THR A 90 -3.91 65.60 -37.15
CA THR A 90 -4.24 66.92 -36.58
C THR A 90 -3.56 67.10 -35.20
N MET A 91 -2.62 68.05 -35.10
CA MET A 91 -1.98 68.56 -33.87
C MET A 91 -2.90 69.52 -33.10
N VAL A 92 -2.73 69.68 -31.78
CA VAL A 92 -2.64 70.98 -31.05
C VAL A 92 -1.97 70.77 -29.66
N THR A 93 -1.20 71.78 -29.25
CA THR A 93 -0.24 71.96 -28.14
C THR A 93 -0.84 72.31 -26.76
N ALA A 94 -0.05 72.12 -25.70
CA ALA A 94 -0.34 72.44 -24.29
C ALA A 94 0.11 73.87 -23.89
N ASP A 95 -0.55 74.50 -22.90
CA ASP A 95 0.06 75.47 -21.96
C ASP A 95 -0.83 75.79 -20.71
N MET A 96 -0.25 75.53 -19.52
CA MET A 96 -0.23 76.25 -18.21
C MET A 96 -1.50 76.91 -17.58
N ASP A 97 -2.22 76.19 -16.70
CA ASP A 97 -3.18 76.73 -15.70
C ASP A 97 -3.07 75.99 -14.33
N ASN A 98 -1.85 75.92 -13.79
CA ASN A 98 -1.46 74.93 -12.77
C ASN A 98 -2.00 75.11 -11.32
N CYS A 99 -2.98 75.99 -11.06
CA CYS A 99 -3.59 76.15 -9.73
C CYS A 99 -5.11 75.95 -9.70
N SER A 100 -5.79 76.15 -10.83
CA SER A 100 -7.11 75.58 -11.11
C SER A 100 -7.02 74.11 -11.48
N ASP A 101 -5.88 73.69 -12.06
CA ASP A 101 -5.60 72.28 -12.36
C ASP A 101 -5.57 71.42 -11.11
N LEU A 102 -4.94 71.80 -9.99
CA LEU A 102 -4.88 70.88 -8.86
C LEU A 102 -6.26 70.55 -8.27
N ASN A 103 -7.19 71.51 -8.23
CA ASN A 103 -8.53 71.29 -7.72
C ASN A 103 -9.43 70.56 -8.74
N SER A 104 -9.31 70.87 -10.04
CA SER A 104 -10.01 70.12 -11.09
C SER A 104 -9.44 68.70 -11.21
N GLU A 105 -8.14 68.52 -10.98
CA GLU A 105 -7.41 67.25 -10.95
C GLU A 105 -7.78 66.45 -9.70
N LEU A 106 -7.91 67.10 -8.54
CA LEU A 106 -8.40 66.45 -7.32
C LEU A 106 -9.86 66.01 -7.50
N GLN A 107 -10.72 66.85 -8.09
CA GLN A 107 -12.09 66.46 -8.43
C GLN A 107 -12.10 65.35 -9.47
N ARG A 108 -11.25 65.39 -10.50
CA ARG A 108 -11.14 64.35 -11.52
C ARG A 108 -10.63 63.03 -10.94
N VAL A 109 -9.69 63.08 -9.99
CA VAL A 109 -9.18 61.92 -9.27
C VAL A 109 -10.23 61.40 -8.28
N LEU A 110 -10.96 62.26 -7.57
CA LEU A 110 -12.09 61.86 -6.71
C LEU A 110 -13.21 61.22 -7.52
N THR A 111 -13.65 61.85 -8.62
CA THR A 111 -14.64 61.30 -9.54
C THR A 111 -14.11 60.03 -10.22
N GLY A 112 -12.82 59.96 -10.54
CA GLY A 112 -12.15 58.77 -11.04
C GLY A 112 -12.15 57.63 -10.01
N LEU A 113 -11.86 57.92 -8.75
CA LEU A 113 -11.90 56.97 -7.65
C LEU A 113 -13.33 56.53 -7.35
N GLU A 114 -14.29 57.45 -7.34
CA GLU A 114 -15.72 57.16 -7.18
C GLU A 114 -16.21 56.27 -8.31
N ASN A 115 -15.80 56.52 -9.55
CA ASN A 115 -16.11 55.67 -10.69
C ASN A 115 -15.45 54.29 -10.56
N VAL A 116 -14.18 54.21 -10.16
CA VAL A 116 -13.48 52.92 -9.96
C VAL A 116 -14.08 52.14 -8.79
N VAL A 117 -14.48 52.80 -7.70
CA VAL A 117 -15.17 52.21 -6.55
C VAL A 117 -16.59 51.80 -6.93
N CYS A 118 -17.30 52.59 -7.74
CA CYS A 118 -18.64 52.27 -8.24
C CYS A 118 -18.61 51.11 -9.25
N CYS A 119 -17.60 51.05 -10.12
CA CYS A 119 -17.31 49.91 -11.00
C CYS A 119 -16.94 48.66 -10.20
N ARG A 120 -16.08 48.79 -9.18
CA ARG A 120 -15.70 47.67 -8.29
C ARG A 120 -16.91 47.18 -7.48
N LYS A 121 -17.80 48.07 -7.05
CA LYS A 121 -19.04 47.73 -6.33
C LYS A 121 -20.07 47.07 -7.24
N LYS A 122 -20.17 47.48 -8.51
CA LYS A 122 -20.97 46.80 -9.55
C LYS A 122 -20.43 45.42 -9.92
N SER A 123 -19.11 45.23 -9.90
CA SER A 123 -18.49 43.93 -10.20
C SER A 123 -18.45 42.95 -9.03
N SER A 124 -18.59 43.43 -7.78
CA SER A 124 -18.36 42.59 -6.59
C SER A 124 -19.60 42.10 -5.83
N CYS A 125 -20.81 42.62 -6.07
CA CYS A 125 -22.07 41.94 -5.73
C CYS A 125 -23.26 42.86 -6.02
N SER A 126 -23.94 42.64 -7.14
CA SER A 126 -25.38 42.91 -7.25
C SER A 126 -25.92 42.14 -8.45
N LEU A 127 -25.98 40.81 -8.35
CA LEU A 127 -26.92 40.09 -9.20
C LEU A 127 -28.30 40.63 -8.83
N SER A 128 -29.01 41.21 -9.81
CA SER A 128 -30.38 41.63 -9.58
C SER A 128 -31.21 40.39 -9.22
N VAL A 129 -32.30 40.57 -8.47
CA VAL A 129 -33.18 39.45 -8.09
C VAL A 129 -33.61 38.66 -9.35
N ALA A 130 -33.91 39.37 -10.44
CA ALA A 130 -34.23 38.77 -11.75
C ALA A 130 -33.08 37.94 -12.35
N GLU A 131 -31.84 38.26 -12.04
CA GLU A 131 -30.65 37.57 -12.55
C GLU A 131 -30.30 36.33 -11.72
N VAL A 132 -30.58 36.39 -10.41
CA VAL A 132 -30.58 35.21 -9.53
C VAL A 132 -31.70 34.25 -9.95
N ASP A 133 -32.91 34.77 -10.19
CA ASP A 133 -34.05 33.96 -10.67
C ASP A 133 -33.73 33.30 -12.02
N ARG A 134 -33.15 34.04 -12.96
CA ARG A 134 -32.66 33.49 -14.25
C ARG A 134 -31.61 32.39 -14.04
N HIS A 135 -30.70 32.55 -13.07
CA HIS A 135 -29.71 31.52 -12.76
C HIS A 135 -30.33 30.28 -12.13
N ILE A 136 -31.34 30.44 -11.27
CA ILE A 136 -32.09 29.33 -10.67
C ILE A 136 -32.84 28.57 -11.76
N GLU A 137 -33.52 29.25 -12.68
CA GLU A 137 -34.20 28.63 -13.82
C GLU A 137 -33.22 27.86 -14.72
N GLN A 138 -32.04 28.43 -14.99
CA GLN A 138 -30.99 27.76 -15.76
C GLN A 138 -30.44 26.52 -15.04
N LEU A 139 -30.24 26.58 -13.73
CA LEU A 139 -29.76 25.43 -12.96
C LEU A 139 -30.84 24.34 -12.87
N THR A 140 -32.11 24.74 -12.77
CA THR A 140 -33.26 23.83 -12.71
C THR A 140 -33.45 23.12 -14.03
N THR A 141 -33.43 23.85 -15.16
CA THR A 141 -33.50 23.26 -16.51
C THR A 141 -32.29 22.38 -16.83
N ALA A 142 -31.09 22.75 -16.37
CA ALA A 142 -29.91 21.90 -16.49
C ALA A 142 -30.03 20.61 -15.65
N SER A 143 -30.56 20.72 -14.41
CA SER A 143 -30.85 19.56 -13.56
C SER A 143 -31.88 18.62 -14.21
N GLU A 144 -32.98 19.18 -14.73
CA GLU A 144 -34.00 18.42 -15.45
C GLU A 144 -33.43 17.74 -16.70
N HIS A 145 -32.50 18.39 -17.40
CA HIS A 145 -31.81 17.79 -18.54
C HIS A 145 -30.88 16.64 -18.11
N CYS A 146 -30.16 16.79 -17.00
CA CYS A 146 -29.36 15.71 -16.41
C CYS A 146 -30.25 14.53 -15.98
N ASP A 147 -31.39 14.78 -15.34
CA ASP A 147 -32.34 13.74 -14.93
C ASP A 147 -32.92 13.01 -16.16
N LEU A 148 -33.23 13.74 -17.23
CA LEU A 148 -33.67 13.14 -18.49
C LEU A 148 -32.56 12.30 -19.13
N ALA A 149 -31.32 12.78 -19.13
CA ALA A 149 -30.17 12.05 -19.65
C ALA A 149 -29.93 10.74 -18.86
N ILE A 150 -29.97 10.81 -17.52
CA ILE A 150 -29.88 9.64 -16.64
C ILE A 150 -30.98 8.65 -16.98
N LYS A 151 -32.23 9.11 -17.09
CA LYS A 151 -33.37 8.25 -17.43
C LYS A 151 -33.21 7.59 -18.81
N THR A 152 -32.72 8.31 -19.81
CA THR A 152 -32.46 7.72 -21.14
C THR A 152 -31.33 6.70 -21.12
N VAL A 153 -30.30 6.91 -20.31
CA VAL A 153 -29.22 5.94 -20.11
C VAL A 153 -29.75 4.70 -19.39
N GLU A 154 -30.54 4.86 -18.33
CA GLU A 154 -31.20 3.75 -17.63
C GLU A 154 -32.15 2.95 -18.53
N GLU A 155 -32.89 3.61 -19.42
CA GLU A 155 -33.75 2.94 -20.41
C GLU A 155 -32.91 2.18 -21.46
N ILE A 156 -31.82 2.78 -21.95
CA ILE A 156 -30.89 2.12 -22.88
C ILE A 156 -30.18 0.93 -22.20
N GLU A 157 -29.73 1.08 -20.96
CA GLU A 157 -29.13 0.01 -20.16
C GLU A 157 -30.15 -1.07 -19.78
N GLY A 158 -31.40 -0.70 -19.52
CA GLY A 158 -32.49 -1.63 -19.23
C GLY A 158 -32.89 -2.47 -20.44
N VAL A 159 -32.82 -1.90 -21.65
CA VAL A 159 -33.09 -2.58 -22.92
C VAL A 159 -31.87 -3.39 -23.39
N LEU A 160 -30.67 -2.80 -23.39
CA LEU A 160 -29.44 -3.47 -23.83
C LEU A 160 -28.94 -4.50 -22.81
N GLY A 161 -29.01 -4.20 -21.51
CA GLY A 161 -28.53 -5.06 -20.44
C GLY A 161 -29.39 -6.30 -20.21
N ARG A 162 -30.68 -6.26 -20.57
CA ARG A 162 -31.60 -7.42 -20.46
C ARG A 162 -31.52 -8.32 -21.69
N ASP A 163 -31.33 -7.75 -22.89
CA ASP A 163 -31.44 -8.49 -24.14
C ASP A 163 -30.10 -8.90 -24.77
N LEU A 164 -28.98 -8.21 -24.48
CA LEU A 164 -27.67 -8.57 -25.05
C LEU A 164 -26.75 -9.39 -24.11
N TYR A 165 -26.90 -9.29 -22.78
CA TYR A 165 -26.03 -9.98 -21.82
C TYR A 165 -26.73 -10.43 -20.52
N PRO A 166 -27.73 -11.33 -20.58
CA PRO A 166 -28.36 -11.90 -19.36
C PRO A 166 -27.35 -12.55 -18.39
N ASN A 167 -26.24 -13.09 -18.92
CA ASN A 167 -25.18 -13.70 -18.12
C ASN A 167 -24.47 -12.69 -17.17
N LEU A 168 -24.36 -11.41 -17.55
CA LEU A 168 -23.68 -10.40 -16.72
C LEU A 168 -24.53 -10.02 -15.49
N ALA A 169 -25.85 -9.97 -15.64
CA ALA A 169 -26.76 -9.72 -14.53
C ALA A 169 -26.79 -10.89 -13.54
N GLU A 170 -26.77 -12.13 -14.05
CA GLU A 170 -26.64 -13.33 -13.22
C GLU A 170 -25.29 -13.42 -12.53
N GLU A 171 -24.21 -13.09 -13.22
CA GLU A 171 -22.85 -13.05 -12.66
C GLU A 171 -22.73 -11.96 -11.58
N ARG A 172 -23.27 -10.77 -11.83
CA ARG A 172 -23.37 -9.72 -10.80
C ARG A 172 -24.16 -10.19 -9.58
N SER A 173 -25.30 -10.88 -9.78
CA SER A 173 -26.09 -11.43 -8.68
C SER A 173 -25.32 -12.51 -7.90
N ARG A 174 -24.54 -13.36 -8.59
CA ARG A 174 -23.64 -14.34 -7.95
C ARG A 174 -22.58 -13.65 -7.10
N TRP A 175 -21.91 -12.63 -7.63
CA TRP A 175 -20.90 -11.86 -6.88
C TRP A 175 -21.50 -11.11 -5.70
N GLU A 176 -22.68 -10.51 -5.84
CA GLU A 176 -23.39 -9.85 -4.74
C GLU A 176 -23.75 -10.85 -3.63
N LYS A 177 -24.17 -12.07 -3.99
CA LYS A 177 -24.47 -13.14 -3.01
C LYS A 177 -23.21 -13.64 -2.31
N GLU A 178 -22.12 -13.85 -3.04
CA GLU A 178 -20.82 -14.24 -2.48
C GLU A 178 -20.30 -13.17 -1.51
N LEU A 179 -20.40 -11.89 -1.91
CA LEU A 179 -20.03 -10.75 -1.08
C LEU A 179 -20.88 -10.69 0.20
N ALA A 180 -22.18 -10.95 0.11
CA ALA A 180 -23.06 -11.01 1.27
C ALA A 180 -22.68 -12.17 2.21
N GLY A 181 -22.38 -13.36 1.67
CA GLY A 181 -21.92 -14.50 2.45
C GLY A 181 -20.60 -14.23 3.19
N LEU A 182 -19.62 -13.63 2.51
CA LEU A 182 -18.35 -13.23 3.12
C LEU A 182 -18.54 -12.16 4.21
N ARG A 183 -19.50 -11.24 4.04
CA ARG A 183 -19.82 -10.24 5.08
C ARG A 183 -20.43 -10.88 6.31
N GLU A 184 -21.35 -11.82 6.14
CA GLU A 184 -21.96 -12.58 7.25
C GLU A 184 -20.91 -13.43 7.98
N GLU A 185 -20.02 -14.11 7.24
CA GLU A 185 -18.90 -14.85 7.83
C GLU A 185 -17.96 -13.93 8.62
N ASN A 186 -17.63 -12.76 8.07
CA ASN A 186 -16.78 -11.78 8.76
C ASN A 186 -17.44 -11.27 10.06
N GLU A 187 -18.75 -10.99 10.03
CA GLU A 187 -19.51 -10.61 11.21
C GLU A 187 -19.51 -11.73 12.27
N SER A 188 -19.73 -12.98 11.85
CA SER A 188 -19.67 -14.16 12.72
C SER A 188 -18.29 -14.37 13.34
N LEU A 189 -17.22 -14.28 12.55
CA LEU A 189 -15.84 -14.37 13.02
C LEU A 189 -15.50 -13.25 14.00
N THR A 190 -15.97 -12.03 13.72
CA THR A 190 -15.80 -10.88 14.63
C THR A 190 -16.52 -11.13 15.96
N ALA A 191 -17.74 -11.66 15.94
CA ALA A 191 -18.48 -12.02 17.15
C ALA A 191 -17.77 -13.13 17.94
N MET A 192 -17.23 -14.16 17.26
CA MET A 192 -16.44 -15.21 17.91
C MET A 192 -15.16 -14.66 18.54
N LEU A 193 -14.45 -13.75 17.86
CA LEU A 193 -13.25 -13.11 18.38
C LEU A 193 -13.58 -12.31 19.65
N CYS A 194 -14.65 -11.51 19.64
CA CYS A 194 -15.13 -10.80 20.83
C CYS A 194 -15.44 -11.76 21.99
N SER A 195 -16.15 -12.86 21.73
CA SER A 195 -16.46 -13.87 22.75
C SER A 195 -15.19 -14.51 23.34
N LYS A 196 -14.20 -14.82 22.49
CA LYS A 196 -12.90 -15.37 22.91
C LYS A 196 -12.07 -14.37 23.69
N GLU A 197 -12.09 -13.09 23.32
CA GLU A 197 -11.43 -12.01 24.06
C GLU A 197 -12.05 -11.84 25.45
N GLU A 198 -13.37 -11.93 25.59
CA GLU A 198 -14.02 -11.93 26.89
C GLU A 198 -13.67 -13.16 27.74
N GLU A 199 -13.63 -14.37 27.16
CA GLU A 199 -13.16 -15.58 27.85
C GLU A 199 -11.72 -15.43 28.35
N LEU A 200 -10.85 -14.87 27.51
CA LEU A 200 -9.48 -14.56 27.88
C LEU A 200 -9.42 -13.55 29.03
N ASN A 201 -10.25 -12.51 29.00
CA ASN A 201 -10.28 -11.51 30.08
C ASN A 201 -10.84 -12.10 31.38
N ARG A 202 -11.85 -12.96 31.32
CA ARG A 202 -12.36 -13.72 32.48
C ARG A 202 -11.27 -14.61 33.09
N THR A 203 -10.53 -15.36 32.28
CA THR A 203 -9.43 -16.23 32.78
C THR A 203 -8.23 -15.44 33.30
N LYS A 204 -7.88 -14.31 32.68
CA LYS A 204 -6.88 -13.38 33.22
C LYS A 204 -7.28 -12.85 34.60
N ALA A 205 -8.55 -12.47 34.77
CA ALA A 205 -9.06 -11.98 36.06
C ALA A 205 -9.01 -13.07 37.14
N THR A 206 -9.42 -14.30 36.85
CA THR A 206 -9.34 -15.41 37.81
C THR A 206 -7.90 -15.74 38.17
N MET A 207 -6.98 -15.75 37.21
CA MET A 207 -5.55 -15.93 37.45
C MET A 207 -4.99 -14.84 38.37
N ASN A 208 -5.36 -13.57 38.17
CA ASN A 208 -4.91 -12.47 39.01
C ASN A 208 -5.44 -12.60 40.45
N ALA A 209 -6.72 -12.95 40.63
CA ALA A 209 -7.29 -13.22 41.96
C ALA A 209 -6.54 -14.35 42.69
N ILE A 210 -6.21 -15.44 41.99
CA ILE A 210 -5.43 -16.55 42.57
C ILE A 210 -4.01 -16.08 42.95
N ARG A 211 -3.36 -15.25 42.12
CA ARG A 211 -2.04 -14.68 42.43
C ARG A 211 -2.08 -13.82 43.70
N GLU A 212 -3.11 -12.99 43.84
CA GLU A 212 -3.33 -12.15 45.02
C GLU A 212 -3.54 -12.97 46.29
N GLU A 213 -4.38 -14.02 46.24
CA GLU A 213 -4.58 -14.94 47.35
C GLU A 213 -3.29 -15.68 47.72
N ARG A 214 -2.54 -16.15 46.71
CA ARG A 214 -1.21 -16.77 46.91
C ARG A 214 -0.26 -15.81 47.62
N ASP A 215 -0.22 -14.55 47.23
CA ASP A 215 0.65 -13.54 47.86
C ASP A 215 0.16 -13.13 49.25
N ARG A 216 -1.15 -13.15 49.50
CA ARG A 216 -1.77 -12.99 50.82
C ARG A 216 -1.37 -14.12 51.76
N LEU A 217 -1.49 -15.37 51.31
CA LEU A 217 -1.08 -16.53 52.09
C LEU A 217 0.43 -16.51 52.39
N ARG A 218 1.27 -16.16 51.41
CA ARG A 218 2.72 -16.00 51.63
C ARG A 218 3.04 -14.93 52.68
N ARG A 219 2.31 -13.80 52.70
CA ARG A 219 2.44 -12.78 53.75
C ARG A 219 2.05 -13.35 55.12
N ARG A 220 0.95 -14.10 55.20
CA ARG A 220 0.48 -14.70 56.45
C ARG A 220 1.45 -15.75 57.00
N VAL A 221 2.02 -16.58 56.12
CA VAL A 221 3.07 -17.56 56.51
C VAL A 221 4.28 -16.84 57.11
N ARG A 222 4.77 -15.77 56.47
CA ARG A 222 5.88 -14.98 57.01
C ARG A 222 5.56 -14.37 58.37
N GLU A 223 4.37 -13.79 58.55
CA GLU A 223 3.95 -13.23 59.84
C GLU A 223 3.90 -14.31 60.94
N LEU A 224 3.34 -15.49 60.65
CA LEU A 224 3.29 -16.60 61.60
C LEU A 224 4.69 -17.13 61.94
N GLN A 225 5.59 -17.21 60.96
CA GLN A 225 7.00 -17.58 61.20
C GLN A 225 7.69 -16.57 62.12
N THR A 226 7.49 -15.27 61.93
CA THR A 226 8.04 -14.23 62.81
C THR A 226 7.48 -14.34 64.23
N ARG A 227 6.17 -14.57 64.39
CA ARG A 227 5.55 -14.79 65.70
C ARG A 227 6.11 -16.02 66.41
N LEU A 228 6.29 -17.14 65.68
CA LEU A 228 6.86 -18.37 66.24
C LEU A 228 8.30 -18.15 66.75
N GLN A 229 9.13 -17.46 65.97
CA GLN A 229 10.50 -17.12 66.37
C GLN A 229 10.52 -16.23 67.63
N SER A 230 9.59 -15.27 67.73
CA SER A 230 9.50 -14.39 68.91
C SER A 230 9.12 -15.15 70.19
N VAL A 231 8.25 -16.16 70.11
CA VAL A 231 7.83 -16.98 71.26
C VAL A 231 8.95 -17.92 71.72
N GLN A 232 9.70 -18.50 70.78
CA GLN A 232 10.86 -19.34 71.08
C GLN A 232 12.01 -18.55 71.73
N ALA A 233 12.13 -17.25 71.45
CA ALA A 233 13.12 -16.37 72.07
C ALA A 233 12.81 -16.04 73.55
N THR A 234 11.62 -16.39 74.07
CA THR A 234 11.17 -16.06 75.45
C THR A 234 11.12 -17.24 76.43
N GLY A 235 11.65 -18.43 76.08
CA GLY A 235 11.74 -19.58 76.99
C GLY A 235 13.00 -19.57 77.89
N PRO A 236 12.95 -20.07 79.15
CA PRO A 236 14.05 -19.94 80.09
C PRO A 236 15.21 -20.89 79.76
N SER A 237 16.44 -20.35 79.75
CA SER A 237 17.68 -21.12 79.63
C SER A 237 18.31 -21.34 81.00
N SER A 238 18.71 -22.59 81.31
CA SER A 238 20.04 -23.02 81.85
C SER A 238 19.95 -24.39 82.57
N PRO A 239 21.06 -25.05 82.97
CA PRO A 239 22.18 -25.59 82.17
C PRO A 239 22.50 -27.07 82.55
N GLY A 240 23.20 -27.86 81.74
CA GLY A 240 23.59 -29.22 82.18
C GLY A 240 24.36 -30.08 81.19
N ARG A 241 25.68 -30.04 81.33
CA ARG A 241 26.71 -30.82 80.63
C ARG A 241 26.75 -32.27 81.16
N LEU A 242 27.04 -33.27 80.29
CA LEU A 242 28.13 -34.29 80.39
C LEU A 242 27.82 -35.65 79.70
N THR A 243 28.80 -36.10 78.89
CA THR A 243 29.30 -37.48 78.63
C THR A 243 28.37 -38.50 77.96
N SER A 244 28.62 -38.98 76.72
CA SER A 244 29.70 -39.87 76.21
C SER A 244 29.26 -41.33 76.11
N THR A 245 29.11 -41.87 74.88
CA THR A 245 29.50 -43.23 74.47
C THR A 245 29.52 -43.40 72.93
N ASN A 246 30.68 -43.80 72.39
CA ASN A 246 30.96 -44.80 71.32
C ASN A 246 29.94 -44.97 70.17
N ARG A 247 30.24 -44.91 68.85
CA ARG A 247 31.33 -45.52 68.04
C ARG A 247 31.13 -45.07 66.56
N PRO A 248 32.17 -45.03 65.69
CA PRO A 248 32.04 -44.50 64.33
C PRO A 248 31.73 -45.58 63.29
N VAL A 249 30.87 -45.24 62.31
CA VAL A 249 30.87 -45.82 60.95
C VAL A 249 30.59 -44.68 59.97
N ASN A 250 31.54 -44.43 59.07
CA ASN A 250 31.49 -43.53 57.90
C ASN A 250 31.71 -44.44 56.65
N PRO A 251 31.49 -44.03 55.38
CA PRO A 251 31.18 -42.72 54.79
C PRO A 251 29.89 -42.76 53.93
N SER A 252 29.30 -41.68 53.40
CA SER A 252 29.83 -40.56 52.64
C SER A 252 28.68 -39.58 52.36
N THR A 253 29.05 -38.31 52.17
CA THR A 253 28.36 -37.27 51.36
C THR A 253 26.99 -36.76 51.79
N GLY A 254 26.96 -35.46 52.11
CA GLY A 254 25.85 -34.61 51.71
C GLY A 254 25.23 -33.82 52.84
N GLU A 255 25.62 -32.54 52.89
CA GLU A 255 24.90 -31.44 53.51
C GLU A 255 24.93 -31.36 55.04
N LEU A 256 25.26 -30.17 55.55
CA LEU A 256 24.35 -29.39 56.39
C LEU A 256 24.92 -27.99 56.58
N SER A 257 24.10 -27.02 56.20
CA SER A 257 24.10 -25.64 56.65
C SER A 257 24.08 -25.54 58.18
N THR A 258 24.71 -24.50 58.72
CA THR A 258 24.36 -23.83 59.99
C THR A 258 24.88 -22.39 59.85
N SER A 259 24.29 -21.30 60.32
CA SER A 259 23.01 -20.96 60.95
C SER A 259 22.88 -19.43 60.89
N SER A 260 21.65 -18.93 60.99
CA SER A 260 21.29 -17.51 60.96
C SER A 260 21.70 -16.69 62.20
N SER A 261 21.83 -15.37 61.99
CA SER A 261 21.36 -14.24 62.84
C SER A 261 22.43 -13.30 63.39
N SER A 262 22.58 -12.13 62.76
CA SER A 262 22.43 -10.81 63.39
C SER A 262 22.72 -9.71 62.36
N ASN A 263 21.92 -8.64 62.41
CA ASN A 263 22.10 -7.42 61.64
C ASN A 263 23.49 -6.81 61.88
N ASP A 264 24.24 -6.65 60.80
CA ASP A 264 24.83 -5.40 60.36
C ASP A 264 25.36 -5.66 58.96
N ILE A 265 24.70 -5.07 57.96
CA ILE A 265 25.14 -5.11 56.57
C ILE A 265 26.46 -4.33 56.52
N PRO A 266 27.62 -4.94 56.22
CA PRO A 266 28.71 -4.17 55.69
C PRO A 266 28.26 -3.79 54.28
N ILE A 267 27.99 -2.50 54.07
CA ILE A 267 27.74 -1.91 52.77
C ILE A 267 28.93 -2.30 51.88
N ALA A 268 28.75 -3.35 51.08
CA ALA A 268 29.67 -3.72 50.05
C ALA A 268 29.61 -2.61 49.02
N LYS A 269 30.73 -1.88 48.98
CA LYS A 269 31.05 -0.79 48.07
C LYS A 269 30.41 -1.00 46.70
N ILE A 270 29.66 0.03 46.32
CA ILE A 270 29.25 0.35 44.96
C ILE A 270 30.36 -0.09 44.00
N ALA A 271 29.96 -0.90 43.03
CA ALA A 271 30.82 -1.39 41.95
C ALA A 271 31.72 -0.27 41.42
N GLU A 272 33.01 -0.60 41.38
CA GLU A 272 34.00 0.16 40.63
C GLU A 272 33.53 0.32 39.18
N ARG A 273 33.71 1.53 38.65
CA ARG A 273 33.33 1.95 37.30
C ARG A 273 34.07 1.10 36.26
N VAL A 274 33.48 0.00 35.82
CA VAL A 274 33.76 -0.53 34.48
C VAL A 274 33.13 0.45 33.50
N LYS A 275 33.96 1.13 32.73
CA LYS A 275 33.55 2.04 31.64
C LYS A 275 32.90 1.20 30.53
N LEU A 276 31.64 0.84 30.71
CA LEU A 276 30.79 0.35 29.62
C LEU A 276 30.34 1.58 28.81
N SER A 277 31.06 1.87 27.73
CA SER A 277 30.65 2.91 26.81
C SER A 277 29.49 2.40 25.95
N LYS A 278 28.32 2.97 26.26
CA LYS A 278 27.22 3.36 25.36
C LYS A 278 26.54 2.22 24.58
N THR A 279 25.52 1.65 25.22
CA THR A 279 24.33 1.26 24.47
C THR A 279 23.48 2.50 24.16
N ARG A 280 22.82 2.45 23.00
CA ARG A 280 21.79 3.36 22.46
C ARG A 280 22.34 4.61 21.75
N SER A 281 22.13 4.69 20.45
CA SER A 281 20.84 5.08 19.87
C SER A 281 20.79 4.84 18.37
N GLU A 282 19.61 4.40 17.93
CA GLU A 282 18.88 4.89 16.76
C GLU A 282 19.49 4.76 15.36
N SER A 283 18.61 4.24 14.49
CA SER A 283 18.53 4.44 13.04
C SER A 283 19.67 3.89 12.18
N SER A 284 19.28 2.95 11.32
CA SER A 284 19.77 2.83 9.95
C SER A 284 21.29 2.97 9.74
N SER A 285 22.01 1.84 9.81
CA SER A 285 23.15 1.63 8.92
C SER A 285 23.42 0.14 8.85
N SER A 286 23.07 -0.48 7.72
CA SER A 286 23.42 -1.87 7.39
C SER A 286 24.93 -2.11 7.21
N ASP A 287 25.77 -1.07 7.34
CA ASP A 287 27.13 -1.09 6.76
C ASP A 287 28.27 -0.82 7.76
N ARG A 288 28.16 -1.20 9.03
CA ARG A 288 29.36 -1.25 9.89
C ARG A 288 29.93 -2.67 9.89
N PRO A 289 31.16 -2.89 9.36
CA PRO A 289 31.82 -4.17 9.49
C PRO A 289 32.14 -4.41 10.97
N VAL A 290 31.65 -5.54 11.49
CA VAL A 290 31.99 -6.05 12.82
C VAL A 290 33.49 -6.34 12.85
N LEU A 291 34.23 -5.74 13.77
CA LEU A 291 35.69 -5.88 13.84
C LEU A 291 36.06 -7.20 14.52
N GLY A 292 37.14 -7.87 14.07
CA GLY A 292 37.56 -9.19 14.60
C GLY A 292 37.81 -9.23 16.12
N SER A 293 38.07 -8.07 16.74
CA SER A 293 38.16 -7.91 18.20
C SER A 293 36.82 -8.08 18.93
N GLU A 294 35.70 -7.70 18.30
CA GLU A 294 34.34 -7.87 18.84
C GLU A 294 33.95 -9.36 18.82
N ILE A 295 34.33 -10.07 17.76
CA ILE A 295 34.10 -11.52 17.59
C ILE A 295 34.94 -12.33 18.59
N SER A 296 36.21 -11.96 18.77
CA SER A 296 37.11 -12.61 19.73
C SER A 296 36.67 -12.41 21.18
N SER A 297 35.96 -11.32 21.51
CA SER A 297 35.45 -11.05 22.86
C SER A 297 34.32 -12.00 23.29
N ILE A 298 33.66 -12.65 22.33
CA ILE A 298 32.59 -13.65 22.54
C ILE A 298 33.17 -15.07 22.63
N GLY A 299 34.48 -15.25 22.44
CA GLY A 299 35.16 -16.54 22.51
C GLY A 299 35.17 -17.32 21.18
N VAL A 300 34.82 -16.67 20.07
CA VAL A 300 34.88 -17.26 18.71
C VAL A 300 36.13 -16.74 18.00
N SER A 301 36.99 -17.63 17.50
CA SER A 301 38.17 -17.21 16.72
C SER A 301 37.74 -16.66 15.36
N SER A 302 38.40 -15.58 14.89
CA SER A 302 38.11 -14.92 13.60
C SER A 302 38.00 -15.91 12.44
N SER A 303 38.89 -16.91 12.41
CA SER A 303 38.88 -17.97 11.39
C SER A 303 37.60 -18.82 11.38
N VAL A 304 37.01 -19.11 12.54
CA VAL A 304 35.78 -19.91 12.63
C VAL A 304 34.57 -19.09 12.21
N ALA A 305 34.55 -17.80 12.53
CA ALA A 305 33.52 -16.88 12.07
C ALA A 305 33.59 -16.65 10.55
N GLU A 306 34.80 -16.48 10.00
CA GLU A 306 35.03 -16.36 8.56
C GLU A 306 34.64 -17.64 7.81
N HIS A 307 35.01 -18.82 8.31
CA HIS A 307 34.60 -20.10 7.71
C HIS A 307 33.08 -20.30 7.75
N LEU A 308 32.42 -19.94 8.85
CA LEU A 308 30.97 -20.02 8.94
C LEU A 308 30.29 -19.05 7.97
N ALA A 309 30.79 -17.81 7.86
CA ALA A 309 30.26 -16.81 6.94
C ALA A 309 30.38 -17.27 5.48
N HIS A 310 31.53 -17.83 5.09
CA HIS A 310 31.71 -18.41 3.77
C HIS A 310 30.77 -19.59 3.50
N SER A 311 30.67 -20.54 4.44
CA SER A 311 29.75 -21.69 4.29
C SER A 311 28.28 -21.28 4.16
N LEU A 312 27.86 -20.21 4.85
CA LEU A 312 26.49 -19.69 4.74
C LEU A 312 26.25 -18.91 3.44
N GLN A 313 27.27 -18.23 2.92
CA GLN A 313 27.20 -17.50 1.65
C GLN A 313 27.06 -18.44 0.44
N ASP A 314 27.63 -19.64 0.55
CA ASP A 314 27.57 -20.67 -0.49
C ASP A 314 26.22 -21.42 -0.51
N CYS A 315 25.38 -21.24 0.52
CA CYS A 315 24.05 -21.85 0.57
C CYS A 315 23.10 -21.19 -0.43
N SER A 316 22.45 -21.99 -1.27
CA SER A 316 21.48 -21.48 -2.26
C SER A 316 20.04 -21.49 -1.74
N ASN A 317 19.79 -22.24 -0.67
CA ASN A 317 18.46 -22.43 -0.10
C ASN A 317 18.48 -22.23 1.42
N ILE A 318 17.36 -21.74 1.95
CA ILE A 318 17.18 -21.48 3.38
C ILE A 318 17.31 -22.75 4.24
N GLN A 319 16.95 -23.91 3.69
CA GLN A 319 17.15 -25.20 4.36
C GLN A 319 18.62 -25.58 4.54
N GLU A 320 19.48 -25.26 3.56
CA GLU A 320 20.93 -25.50 3.64
C GLU A 320 21.57 -24.57 4.70
N ILE A 321 21.08 -23.33 4.77
CA ILE A 321 21.49 -22.35 5.79
C ILE A 321 21.16 -22.88 7.19
N PHE A 322 19.93 -23.34 7.42
CA PHE A 322 19.53 -23.85 8.73
C PHE A 322 20.23 -25.16 9.09
N GLN A 323 20.44 -26.06 8.13
CA GLN A 323 21.20 -27.30 8.36
C GLN A 323 22.65 -27.02 8.77
N THR A 324 23.29 -26.03 8.12
CA THR A 324 24.64 -25.58 8.45
C THR A 324 24.67 -24.96 9.85
N LEU A 325 23.70 -24.11 10.19
CA LEU A 325 23.58 -23.51 11.52
C LEU A 325 23.35 -24.56 12.63
N TYR A 326 22.55 -25.59 12.38
CA TYR A 326 22.36 -26.69 13.33
C TYR A 326 23.63 -27.51 13.52
N SER A 327 24.37 -27.80 12.45
CA SER A 327 25.63 -28.54 12.52
C SER A 327 26.70 -27.82 13.35
N HIS A 328 26.62 -26.49 13.43
CA HIS A 328 27.48 -25.64 14.25
C HIS A 328 26.92 -25.35 15.66
N GLY A 329 25.85 -26.04 16.08
CA GLY A 329 25.33 -25.99 17.46
C GLY A 329 24.33 -24.86 17.73
N SER A 330 23.77 -24.23 16.70
CA SER A 330 22.73 -23.21 16.86
C SER A 330 21.40 -23.84 17.29
N ALA A 331 20.85 -23.41 18.43
CA ALA A 331 19.56 -23.86 18.95
C ALA A 331 18.41 -23.00 18.41
N ILE A 332 18.22 -22.98 17.09
CA ILE A 332 17.02 -22.37 16.49
C ILE A 332 15.88 -23.38 16.65
N SER A 333 14.69 -22.94 17.08
CA SER A 333 13.54 -23.83 17.17
C SER A 333 12.98 -24.13 15.78
N GLU A 334 12.54 -25.36 15.55
CA GLU A 334 11.92 -25.79 14.29
C GLU A 334 10.72 -24.91 13.90
N SER A 335 9.96 -24.42 14.89
CA SER A 335 8.87 -23.47 14.69
C SER A 335 9.33 -22.15 14.06
N LYS A 336 10.51 -21.66 14.41
CA LYS A 336 11.04 -20.38 13.91
C LYS A 336 11.62 -20.53 12.50
N ILE A 337 12.13 -21.71 12.19
CA ILE A 337 12.55 -22.08 10.83
C ILE A 337 11.36 -22.10 9.89
N ARG A 338 10.27 -22.75 10.30
CA ARG A 338 9.04 -22.81 9.52
C ARG A 338 8.42 -21.43 9.30
N GLU A 339 8.49 -20.55 10.30
CA GLU A 339 8.09 -19.15 10.17
C GLU A 339 8.94 -18.39 9.14
N PHE A 340 10.27 -18.60 9.14
CA PHE A 340 11.15 -18.01 8.14
C PHE A 340 10.94 -18.57 6.73
N GLU A 341 10.67 -19.86 6.58
CA GLU A 341 10.33 -20.47 5.29
C GLU A 341 9.04 -19.84 4.71
N VAL A 342 7.98 -19.77 5.52
CA VAL A 342 6.70 -19.15 5.11
C VAL A 342 6.88 -17.68 4.75
N GLU A 343 7.62 -16.92 5.56
CA GLU A 343 7.86 -15.50 5.29
C GLU A 343 8.71 -15.30 4.02
N THR A 344 9.64 -16.21 3.75
CA THR A 344 10.45 -16.20 2.52
C THR A 344 9.60 -16.51 1.31
N GLU A 345 8.73 -17.52 1.37
CA GLU A 345 7.78 -17.86 0.30
C GLU A 345 6.80 -16.72 0.04
N ARG A 346 6.29 -16.08 1.10
CA ARG A 346 5.41 -14.91 1.02
C ARG A 346 6.09 -13.74 0.33
N LEU A 347 7.33 -13.44 0.71
CA LEU A 347 8.11 -12.37 0.11
C LEU A 347 8.45 -12.69 -1.35
N ASN A 348 8.82 -13.94 -1.65
CA ASN A 348 9.09 -14.38 -3.01
C ASN A 348 7.85 -14.28 -3.91
N SER A 349 6.68 -14.69 -3.42
CA SER A 349 5.40 -14.51 -4.11
C SER A 349 5.11 -13.03 -4.38
N ARG A 350 5.43 -12.15 -3.43
CA ARG A 350 5.29 -10.69 -3.61
C ARG A 350 6.24 -10.15 -4.66
N ILE A 351 7.48 -10.65 -4.72
CA ILE A 351 8.46 -10.28 -5.74
C ILE A 351 7.96 -10.69 -7.12
N GLU A 352 7.50 -11.93 -7.31
CA GLU A 352 6.99 -12.41 -8.60
C GLU A 352 5.72 -11.65 -9.05
N HIS A 353 4.84 -11.31 -8.11
CA HIS A 353 3.70 -10.45 -8.41
C HIS A 353 4.13 -9.03 -8.85
N LEU A 354 5.12 -8.43 -8.18
CA LEU A 354 5.62 -7.11 -8.57
C LEU A 354 6.36 -7.14 -9.90
N LYS A 355 7.08 -8.23 -10.23
CA LYS A 355 7.70 -8.44 -11.54
C LYS A 355 6.64 -8.49 -12.63
N SER A 356 5.62 -9.34 -12.48
CA SER A 356 4.55 -9.44 -13.47
C SER A 356 3.75 -8.13 -13.62
N GLN A 357 3.56 -7.36 -12.54
CA GLN A 357 2.98 -6.02 -12.63
C GLN A 357 3.87 -5.04 -13.40
N ASN A 358 5.19 -5.05 -13.17
CA ASN A 358 6.13 -4.24 -13.96
C ASN A 358 6.15 -4.64 -15.43
N ASP A 359 6.07 -5.93 -15.74
CA ASP A 359 6.00 -6.42 -17.13
C ASP A 359 4.73 -5.93 -17.81
N LEU A 360 3.58 -6.02 -17.13
CA LEU A 360 2.31 -5.49 -17.64
C LEU A 360 2.39 -3.97 -17.89
N LEU A 361 2.91 -3.20 -16.93
CA LEU A 361 3.08 -1.76 -17.09
C LEU A 361 4.01 -1.42 -18.26
N THR A 362 5.06 -2.21 -18.46
CA THR A 362 5.99 -2.04 -19.58
C THR A 362 5.28 -2.26 -20.92
N ILE A 363 4.49 -3.33 -21.04
CA ILE A 363 3.70 -3.61 -22.24
C ILE A 363 2.69 -2.48 -22.51
N THR A 364 1.94 -2.05 -21.49
CA THR A 364 0.95 -0.97 -21.63
C THR A 364 1.61 0.36 -22.03
N LEU A 365 2.80 0.65 -21.49
CA LEU A 365 3.53 1.86 -21.83
C LEU A 365 4.01 1.84 -23.29
N GLU A 366 4.50 0.71 -23.78
CA GLU A 366 4.90 0.57 -25.18
C GLU A 366 3.70 0.67 -26.12
N GLU A 367 2.54 0.11 -25.74
CA GLU A 367 1.29 0.25 -26.48
C GLU A 367 0.81 1.71 -26.54
N CYS A 368 0.83 2.41 -25.40
CA CYS A 368 0.47 3.82 -25.33
C CYS A 368 1.41 4.69 -26.17
N LYS A 369 2.71 4.40 -26.15
CA LYS A 369 3.71 5.07 -26.98
C LYS A 369 3.45 4.85 -28.47
N SER A 370 3.25 3.60 -28.89
CA SER A 370 2.89 3.26 -30.28
C SER A 370 1.60 3.97 -30.72
N ASN A 371 0.58 4.02 -29.86
CA ASN A 371 -0.66 4.73 -30.15
C ASN A 371 -0.45 6.26 -30.28
N ALA A 372 0.38 6.85 -29.43
CA ALA A 372 0.73 8.27 -29.51
C ALA A 372 1.50 8.59 -30.81
N GLU A 373 2.44 7.75 -31.21
CA GLU A 373 3.17 7.88 -32.48
C GLU A 373 2.22 7.80 -33.68
N ARG A 374 1.26 6.87 -33.67
CA ARG A 374 0.22 6.76 -34.71
C ARG A 374 -0.66 8.01 -34.80
N MET A 375 -1.11 8.54 -33.67
CA MET A 375 -1.88 9.78 -33.63
C MET A 375 -1.06 10.98 -34.13
N SER A 376 0.21 11.07 -33.72
CA SER A 376 1.12 12.13 -34.18
C SER A 376 1.30 12.11 -35.70
N MET A 377 1.46 10.92 -36.30
CA MET A 377 1.50 10.77 -37.75
C MET A 377 0.20 11.21 -38.43
N LEU A 378 -0.97 10.84 -37.89
CA LEU A 378 -2.26 11.25 -38.43
C LEU A 378 -2.43 12.77 -38.40
N VAL A 379 -2.11 13.41 -37.26
CA VAL A 379 -2.16 14.87 -37.14
C VAL A 379 -1.23 15.53 -38.16
N GLY A 380 0.01 15.05 -38.32
CA GLY A 380 0.93 15.56 -39.34
C GLY A 380 0.38 15.45 -40.76
N LYS A 381 -0.30 14.34 -41.10
CA LYS A 381 -0.99 14.17 -42.39
C LYS A 381 -2.13 15.18 -42.57
N TYR A 382 -2.97 15.39 -41.54
CA TYR A 382 -4.06 16.36 -41.61
C TYR A 382 -3.57 17.81 -41.70
N GLU A 383 -2.52 18.17 -40.96
CA GLU A 383 -1.89 19.49 -41.03
C GLU A 383 -1.28 19.75 -42.41
N SER A 384 -0.59 18.76 -42.97
CA SER A 384 -0.05 18.82 -44.34
C SER A 384 -1.16 19.01 -45.37
N ASN A 385 -2.24 18.21 -45.29
CA ASN A 385 -3.38 18.33 -46.21
C ASN A 385 -4.09 19.68 -46.09
N ALA A 386 -4.30 20.18 -44.87
CA ALA A 386 -4.92 21.49 -44.64
C ALA A 386 -4.05 22.63 -45.21
N THR A 387 -2.72 22.51 -45.09
CA THR A 387 -1.78 23.48 -45.65
C THR A 387 -1.80 23.44 -47.18
N ALA A 388 -1.78 22.25 -47.79
CA ALA A 388 -1.88 22.09 -49.23
C ALA A 388 -3.20 22.67 -49.78
N LEU A 389 -4.32 22.41 -49.11
CA LEU A 389 -5.62 22.99 -49.47
C LEU A 389 -5.60 24.52 -49.40
N ARG A 390 -4.99 25.10 -48.36
CA ARG A 390 -4.85 26.56 -48.20
C ARG A 390 -3.96 27.19 -49.28
N LEU A 391 -2.98 26.45 -49.81
CA LEU A 391 -2.14 26.92 -50.92
C LEU A 391 -2.82 26.78 -52.29
N ALA A 392 -3.81 25.89 -52.42
CA ALA A 392 -4.54 25.64 -53.65
C ALA A 392 -5.76 26.56 -53.86
N LEU A 393 -6.27 27.15 -52.78
CA LEU A 393 -7.33 28.17 -52.76
C LEU A 393 -6.71 29.57 -52.75
#